data_AF-A0A0J6EW82-F1
#
_entry.id   AF-A0A0J6EW82-F1
#
_cell.length_a   1.000
_cell.length_b   1.000
_cell.length_c   1.000
_cell.angle_alpha   90.00
_cell.angle_beta   90.00
_cell.angle_gamma   90.00
#
_symmetry.space_group_name_H-M   'P 1'
#
loop_
_entity.id
_entity.type
_entity.pdbx_description
1 polymer ?
#
loop_
_entity_poly.entity_id
_entity_poly.type
_entity_poly.pdbx_seq_one_letter_code
_entity_poly.pdbx_strand_id
1 'polypeptide(L)'
;MDMIACPGCPWWWVLGGTLLSKRLRDPTKESLSLDLNLSDSDLQKVYHGMACILLELAKLMFPAIGGLELDSGIWKVSKRPLTLNMNELELATQQFLHLHHQRNDAVEDGHDCCKKYIAWCLFHRIAREIQTEPGPFHFYCDDLCPSNVLTCDPDFMITGVIDWEFTYVAPAEFTYTAPWWLLLESPEAWESDLNAFLARYKLHLKLFLKVL
;
A
#
# COMPACT_ATOMS: atom_id res chain seq x y z
N MET A 1 3.69 19.38 7.79
CA MET A 1 3.70 18.18 6.93
C MET A 1 3.40 18.68 5.55
N ASP A 2 4.46 18.92 4.78
CA ASP A 2 4.35 19.62 3.51
C ASP A 2 4.04 18.61 2.41
N MET A 3 2.82 18.70 1.91
CA MET A 3 2.32 17.92 0.77
C MET A 3 3.13 18.30 -0.49
N ILE A 4 3.57 17.31 -1.26
CA ILE A 4 4.26 17.54 -2.54
C ILE A 4 3.29 18.23 -3.50
N ALA A 5 3.62 19.47 -3.90
CA ALA A 5 2.76 20.35 -4.68
C ALA A 5 2.82 20.08 -6.19
N CYS A 6 1.65 20.13 -6.87
CA CYS A 6 1.58 20.22 -8.33
C CYS A 6 1.58 21.70 -8.76
N PRO A 7 2.57 22.17 -9.55
CA PRO A 7 2.58 23.54 -10.03
C PRO A 7 1.44 23.76 -11.04
N GLY A 8 0.44 24.58 -10.70
CA GLY A 8 -0.59 25.04 -11.66
C GLY A 8 -2.06 25.00 -11.22
N CYS A 9 -2.39 24.47 -10.05
CA CYS A 9 -3.79 24.45 -9.56
C CYS A 9 -4.12 25.70 -8.72
N PRO A 10 -5.16 26.51 -9.03
CA PRO A 10 -5.45 27.76 -8.30
C PRO A 10 -6.19 27.59 -6.97
N TRP A 11 -6.53 26.36 -6.58
CA TRP A 11 -7.44 26.08 -5.45
C TRP A 11 -6.68 25.70 -4.17
N TRP A 12 -5.83 26.61 -3.68
CA TRP A 12 -4.86 26.39 -2.59
C TRP A 12 -5.44 26.26 -1.16
N TRP A 13 -6.77 26.22 -0.97
CA TRP A 13 -7.37 26.20 0.38
C TRP A 13 -8.50 25.19 0.60
N VAL A 14 -8.71 24.27 -0.33
CA VAL A 14 -9.61 23.13 -0.09
C VAL A 14 -8.75 21.88 -0.17
N LEU A 15 -8.81 21.04 0.88
CA LEU A 15 -8.59 19.60 0.77
C LEU A 15 -9.69 19.00 -0.14
N GLY A 16 -9.78 19.53 -1.36
CA GLY A 16 -10.90 19.40 -2.29
C GLY A 16 -10.55 18.32 -3.29
N GLY A 17 -10.71 17.09 -2.84
CA GLY A 17 -10.56 15.91 -3.68
C GLY A 17 -11.39 14.78 -3.10
N THR A 18 -11.90 13.93 -3.97
CA THR A 18 -12.53 12.67 -3.55
C THR A 18 -11.44 11.61 -3.51
N LEU A 19 -11.45 10.77 -2.47
CA LEU A 19 -10.54 9.61 -2.40
C LEU A 19 -10.70 8.78 -3.67
N LEU A 20 -9.59 8.42 -4.28
CA LEU A 20 -9.59 7.66 -5.52
C LEU A 20 -10.32 6.32 -5.34
N SER A 21 -10.13 5.64 -4.20
CA SER A 21 -10.87 4.42 -3.87
C SER A 21 -12.39 4.62 -3.82
N LYS A 22 -12.89 5.78 -3.37
CA LYS A 22 -14.33 6.09 -3.38
C LYS A 22 -14.89 6.27 -4.78
N ARG A 23 -14.07 6.67 -5.75
CA ARG A 23 -14.49 6.80 -7.16
C ARG A 23 -14.41 5.48 -7.92
N LEU A 24 -13.51 4.60 -7.49
CA LEU A 24 -13.27 3.30 -8.10
C LEU A 24 -14.11 2.17 -7.53
N ARG A 25 -14.69 2.35 -6.34
CA ARG A 25 -15.42 1.28 -5.65
C ARG A 25 -16.70 0.91 -6.40
N ASP A 26 -17.01 -0.39 -6.37
CA ASP A 26 -18.32 -0.92 -6.73
C ASP A 26 -19.37 -0.37 -5.74
N PRO A 27 -20.36 0.42 -6.20
CA PRO A 27 -21.37 0.97 -5.31
C PRO A 27 -22.34 -0.09 -4.79
N THR A 28 -22.40 -1.28 -5.40
CA THR A 28 -23.28 -2.38 -5.03
C THR A 28 -22.71 -3.26 -3.92
N LYS A 29 -21.40 -3.20 -3.69
CA LYS A 29 -20.70 -3.94 -2.65
C LYS A 29 -20.53 -3.09 -1.38
N GLU A 30 -20.72 -3.73 -0.24
CA GLU A 30 -20.43 -3.12 1.07
C GLU A 30 -18.93 -3.05 1.32
N SER A 31 -18.19 -4.10 0.94
CA SER A 31 -16.73 -4.16 1.00
C SER A 31 -16.09 -3.27 -0.07
N LEU A 32 -14.89 -2.74 0.23
CA LEU A 32 -14.10 -2.03 -0.76
C LEU A 32 -13.62 -3.00 -1.85
N SER A 33 -14.16 -2.85 -3.05
CA SER A 33 -13.88 -3.68 -4.23
C SER A 33 -13.95 -2.79 -5.46
N LEU A 34 -13.09 -3.02 -6.44
CA LEU A 34 -13.12 -2.30 -7.72
C LEU A 34 -14.45 -2.52 -8.46
N ASP A 35 -15.03 -1.46 -9.00
CA ASP A 35 -16.14 -1.53 -9.95
C ASP A 35 -15.63 -2.08 -11.30
N LEU A 36 -16.04 -3.30 -11.62
CA LEU A 36 -15.64 -3.98 -12.85
C LEU A 36 -16.35 -3.42 -14.10
N ASN A 37 -17.28 -2.48 -13.95
CA ASN A 37 -17.93 -1.79 -15.07
C ASN A 37 -17.18 -0.53 -15.52
N LEU A 38 -16.11 -0.14 -14.83
CA LEU A 38 -15.26 0.97 -15.25
C LEU A 38 -14.65 0.69 -16.63
N SER A 39 -14.58 1.73 -17.46
CA SER A 39 -13.96 1.59 -18.77
C SER A 39 -12.45 1.35 -18.65
N ASP A 40 -11.88 0.56 -19.55
CA ASP A 40 -10.42 0.38 -19.66
C ASP A 40 -9.69 1.73 -19.76
N SER A 41 -10.30 2.73 -20.39
CA SER A 41 -9.76 4.08 -20.52
C SER A 41 -9.66 4.78 -19.16
N ASP A 42 -10.71 4.70 -18.33
CA ASP A 42 -10.70 5.31 -17.01
C ASP A 42 -9.71 4.60 -16.08
N LEU A 43 -9.68 3.26 -16.11
CA LEU A 43 -8.70 2.47 -15.38
C LEU A 43 -7.26 2.82 -15.79
N GLN A 44 -7.01 3.01 -17.09
CA GLN A 44 -5.68 3.43 -17.57
C GLN A 44 -5.29 4.81 -17.06
N LYS A 45 -6.20 5.81 -17.03
CA LYS A 45 -5.92 7.14 -16.46
C LYS A 45 -5.52 7.04 -14.98
N VAL A 46 -6.30 6.26 -14.23
CA VAL A 46 -6.10 6.02 -12.80
C VAL A 46 -4.77 5.32 -12.53
N TYR A 47 -4.51 4.23 -13.24
CA TYR A 47 -3.28 3.46 -13.12
C TYR A 47 -2.06 4.26 -13.54
N HIS A 48 -2.18 5.09 -14.58
CA HIS A 48 -1.11 5.99 -14.98
C HIS A 48 -0.80 7.01 -13.88
N GLY A 49 -1.82 7.61 -13.26
CA GLY A 49 -1.62 8.51 -12.12
C GLY A 49 -0.89 7.84 -10.95
N MET A 50 -1.31 6.63 -10.57
CA MET A 50 -0.65 5.86 -9.51
C MET A 50 0.79 5.47 -9.89
N ALA A 51 1.02 5.07 -11.14
CA ALA A 51 2.34 4.76 -11.67
C ALA A 51 3.27 5.99 -11.59
N CYS A 52 2.78 7.18 -11.95
CA CYS A 52 3.54 8.42 -11.79
C CYS A 52 3.97 8.66 -10.34
N ILE A 53 3.08 8.46 -9.35
CA ILE A 53 3.44 8.57 -7.93
C ILE A 53 4.56 7.57 -7.60
N LEU A 54 4.39 6.29 -7.95
CA LEU A 54 5.36 5.23 -7.66
C LEU A 54 6.73 5.53 -8.29
N LEU A 55 6.74 6.01 -9.54
CA LEU A 55 7.97 6.39 -10.25
C LEU A 55 8.67 7.60 -9.64
N GLU A 56 7.92 8.60 -9.15
CA GLU A 56 8.53 9.73 -8.44
C GLU A 56 9.13 9.30 -7.09
N LEU A 57 8.44 8.44 -6.33
CA LEU A 57 8.97 7.90 -5.08
C LEU A 57 10.22 7.03 -5.30
N ALA A 58 10.24 6.24 -6.38
CA ALA A 58 11.38 5.40 -6.75
C ALA A 58 12.66 6.20 -7.09
N LYS A 59 12.57 7.52 -7.31
CA LYS A 59 13.78 8.36 -7.51
C LYS A 59 14.43 8.76 -6.18
N LEU A 60 13.73 8.61 -5.06
CA LEU A 60 14.21 9.01 -3.74
C LEU A 60 15.16 7.95 -3.20
N MET A 61 16.46 8.19 -3.37
CA MET A 61 17.53 7.28 -2.95
C MET A 61 18.16 7.70 -1.62
N PHE A 62 18.52 6.71 -0.82
CA PHE A 62 19.08 6.88 0.52
C PHE A 62 20.25 5.91 0.77
N PRO A 63 21.21 6.29 1.62
CA PRO A 63 22.40 5.47 1.89
C PRO A 63 22.17 4.34 2.90
N ALA A 64 21.04 4.34 3.61
CA ALA A 64 20.72 3.34 4.64
C ALA A 64 19.22 3.07 4.72
N ILE A 65 18.85 1.85 5.15
CA ILE A 65 17.47 1.45 5.49
C ILE A 65 17.07 2.06 6.83
N GLY A 66 15.83 2.53 6.94
CA GLY A 66 15.32 3.05 8.20
C GLY A 66 14.06 3.92 8.06
N GLY A 67 13.49 4.28 9.20
CA GLY A 67 12.46 5.29 9.30
C GLY A 67 13.04 6.69 9.07
N LEU A 68 12.23 7.54 8.46
CA LEU A 68 12.60 8.93 8.16
C LEU A 68 12.32 9.84 9.35
N GLU A 69 13.23 10.77 9.57
CA GLU A 69 13.09 11.83 10.56
C GLU A 69 13.48 13.16 9.93
N LEU A 70 12.68 14.18 10.20
CA LEU A 70 12.98 15.54 9.81
C LEU A 70 13.79 16.19 10.92
N ASP A 71 15.10 16.34 10.72
CA ASP A 71 16.00 17.03 11.63
C ASP A 71 16.40 18.37 11.01
N SER A 72 15.97 19.46 11.64
CA SER A 72 16.35 20.83 11.24
C SER A 72 16.05 21.15 9.76
N GLY A 73 14.96 20.59 9.22
CA GLY A 73 14.54 20.78 7.83
C GLY A 73 15.18 19.81 6.82
N ILE A 74 16.05 18.92 7.28
CA ILE A 74 16.72 17.90 6.45
C ILE A 74 16.17 16.52 6.83
N TRP A 75 15.67 15.79 5.84
CA TRP A 75 15.27 14.40 6.02
C TRP A 75 16.50 13.52 6.21
N LYS A 76 16.49 12.72 7.27
CA LYS A 76 17.54 11.75 7.57
C LYS A 76 16.92 10.40 7.88
N VAL A 77 17.67 9.35 7.61
CA VAL A 77 17.35 7.99 8.05
C VAL A 77 17.94 7.80 9.43
N SER A 78 17.10 7.63 10.45
CA SER A 78 17.57 7.62 11.85
C SER A 78 16.91 6.57 12.74
N LYS A 79 15.74 6.04 12.35
CA LYS A 79 14.94 5.15 13.18
C LYS A 79 14.83 3.76 12.57
N ARG A 80 14.42 2.78 13.38
CA ARG A 80 13.91 1.52 12.83
C ARG A 80 12.68 1.84 11.97
N PRO A 81 12.54 1.24 10.77
CA PRO A 81 11.33 1.38 9.98
C PRO A 81 10.11 0.97 10.81
N LEU A 82 9.07 1.81 10.82
CA LEU A 82 7.74 1.37 11.23
C LEU A 82 7.02 0.96 9.94
N THR A 83 7.07 -0.33 9.63
CA THR A 83 6.37 -0.89 8.46
C THR A 83 4.95 -1.28 8.88
N LEU A 84 3.97 -1.23 7.97
CA LEU A 84 2.61 -1.70 8.26
C LEU A 84 2.65 -3.18 8.66
N ASN A 85 3.44 -3.98 7.96
CA ASN A 85 3.68 -5.38 8.29
C ASN A 85 4.34 -5.57 9.65
N MET A 86 5.25 -4.67 10.08
CA MET A 86 5.82 -4.70 11.44
C MET A 86 4.81 -4.25 12.48
N ASN A 87 3.94 -3.29 12.18
CA ASN A 87 2.86 -2.94 13.09
C ASN A 87 1.89 -4.11 13.24
N GLU A 88 1.49 -4.76 12.15
CA GLU A 88 0.69 -6.00 12.17
C GLU A 88 1.43 -7.15 12.86
N LEU A 89 2.73 -7.31 12.63
CA LEU A 89 3.55 -8.35 13.25
C LEU A 89 3.86 -8.06 14.72
N GLU A 90 4.04 -6.81 15.13
CA GLU A 90 4.20 -6.40 16.52
C GLU A 90 2.86 -6.48 17.23
N LEU A 91 1.75 -6.08 16.59
CA LEU A 91 0.40 -6.39 17.06
C LEU A 91 0.23 -7.90 17.20
N ALA A 92 0.72 -8.73 16.28
CA ALA A 92 0.67 -10.19 16.33
C ALA A 92 1.61 -10.83 17.38
N THR A 93 2.80 -10.25 17.58
CA THR A 93 3.77 -10.72 18.58
C THR A 93 3.35 -10.28 19.98
N GLN A 94 2.80 -9.07 20.09
CA GLN A 94 2.06 -8.64 21.26
C GLN A 94 0.81 -9.50 21.44
N GLN A 95 0.09 -9.93 20.39
CA GLN A 95 -0.99 -10.91 20.46
C GLN A 95 -0.52 -12.28 20.98
N PHE A 96 0.76 -12.65 20.88
CA PHE A 96 1.29 -13.85 21.56
C PHE A 96 1.38 -13.66 23.08
N LEU A 97 1.79 -12.48 23.54
CA LEU A 97 1.72 -12.09 24.96
C LEU A 97 0.27 -11.81 25.40
N HIS A 98 -0.59 -11.37 24.49
CA HIS A 98 -2.00 -11.03 24.69
C HIS A 98 -2.90 -12.27 24.68
N LEU A 99 -2.62 -13.31 23.88
CA LEU A 99 -3.26 -14.63 23.94
C LEU A 99 -3.13 -15.23 25.35
N HIS A 100 -2.04 -14.87 26.05
CA HIS A 100 -1.82 -15.28 27.43
C HIS A 100 -2.57 -14.39 28.47
N HIS A 101 -3.03 -13.18 28.11
CA HIS A 101 -3.51 -12.18 29.09
C HIS A 101 -4.78 -11.36 28.75
N GLN A 102 -5.24 -11.26 27.50
CA GLN A 102 -6.45 -10.50 27.12
C GLN A 102 -7.21 -11.16 25.94
N ARG A 103 -8.50 -11.44 26.18
CA ARG A 103 -9.49 -11.94 25.21
C ARG A 103 -10.10 -10.79 24.39
N ASN A 104 -9.31 -10.14 23.54
CA ASN A 104 -9.87 -9.24 22.53
C ASN A 104 -9.76 -9.94 21.17
N ASP A 105 -10.88 -10.02 20.45
CA ASP A 105 -11.24 -10.54 19.10
C ASP A 105 -10.17 -10.71 17.98
N ALA A 106 -8.90 -10.95 18.29
CA ALA A 106 -7.80 -11.12 17.33
C ALA A 106 -7.80 -12.50 16.65
N VAL A 107 -8.51 -13.46 17.25
CA VAL A 107 -8.63 -14.83 16.79
C VAL A 107 -10.09 -15.24 16.94
N GLU A 108 -10.72 -15.64 15.84
CA GLU A 108 -12.13 -16.04 15.85
C GLU A 108 -12.31 -17.42 16.50
N ASP A 109 -11.41 -18.35 16.19
CA ASP A 109 -11.40 -19.71 16.74
C ASP A 109 -10.00 -20.38 16.67
N GLY A 110 -9.91 -21.62 17.15
CA GLY A 110 -8.65 -22.38 17.12
C GLY A 110 -8.11 -22.68 15.71
N HIS A 111 -8.98 -22.72 14.70
CA HIS A 111 -8.60 -22.93 13.30
C HIS A 111 -8.01 -21.65 12.70
N ASP A 112 -8.61 -20.50 12.95
CA ASP A 112 -8.08 -19.19 12.61
C ASP A 112 -6.70 -18.96 13.25
N CYS A 113 -6.56 -19.29 14.54
CA CYS A 113 -5.28 -19.25 15.24
C CYS A 113 -4.19 -20.08 14.55
N CYS A 114 -4.52 -21.33 14.23
CA CYS A 114 -3.60 -22.25 13.59
C CYS A 114 -3.18 -21.75 12.20
N LYS A 115 -4.13 -21.26 11.40
CA LYS A 115 -3.86 -20.67 10.08
C LYS A 115 -2.92 -19.47 10.18
N LYS A 116 -3.21 -18.51 11.07
CA LYS A 116 -2.37 -17.33 11.30
C LYS A 116 -0.97 -17.72 11.74
N TYR A 117 -0.84 -18.65 12.67
CA TYR A 117 0.46 -19.16 13.13
C TYR A 117 1.28 -19.78 12.00
N ILE A 118 0.67 -20.66 11.19
CA ILE A 118 1.35 -21.28 10.04
C ILE A 118 1.76 -20.19 9.03
N ALA A 119 0.88 -19.24 8.71
CA ALA A 119 1.18 -18.14 7.81
C ALA A 119 2.39 -17.32 8.30
N TRP A 120 2.49 -17.05 9.61
CA TRP A 120 3.62 -16.34 10.20
C TRP A 120 4.93 -17.14 10.12
N CYS A 121 4.90 -18.43 10.42
CA CYS A 121 6.09 -19.28 10.28
C CYS A 121 6.59 -19.32 8.84
N LEU A 122 5.67 -19.42 7.87
CA LEU A 122 6.00 -19.39 6.45
C LEU A 122 6.55 -18.03 6.02
N PHE A 123 5.91 -16.93 6.43
CA PHE A 123 6.37 -15.57 6.14
C PHE A 123 7.78 -15.34 6.69
N HIS A 124 8.03 -15.71 7.95
CA HIS A 124 9.34 -15.53 8.57
C HIS A 124 10.42 -16.34 7.87
N ARG A 125 10.09 -17.55 7.39
CA ARG A 125 11.01 -18.35 6.61
C ARG A 125 11.32 -17.68 5.25
N ILE A 126 10.29 -17.28 4.51
CA ILE A 126 10.44 -16.63 3.21
C ILE A 126 11.25 -15.33 3.34
N ALA A 127 10.92 -14.48 4.32
CA ALA A 127 11.60 -13.22 4.56
C ALA A 127 13.10 -13.39 4.81
N ARG A 128 13.52 -14.51 5.42
CA ARG A 128 14.94 -14.84 5.63
C ARG A 128 15.65 -15.37 4.40
N GLU A 129 14.90 -15.88 3.43
CA GLU A 129 15.43 -16.42 2.17
C GLU A 129 15.52 -15.35 1.06
N ILE A 130 14.85 -14.20 1.24
CA ILE A 130 14.95 -13.06 0.32
C ILE A 130 16.34 -12.43 0.42
N GLN A 131 17.06 -12.43 -0.71
CA GLN A 131 18.30 -11.69 -0.87
C GLN A 131 17.99 -10.27 -1.32
N THR A 132 18.69 -9.29 -0.75
CA THR A 132 18.54 -7.88 -1.09
C THR A 132 19.90 -7.29 -1.43
N GLU A 133 19.94 -6.45 -2.45
CA GLU A 133 21.14 -5.68 -2.78
C GLU A 133 21.52 -4.72 -1.64
N PRO A 134 22.82 -4.44 -1.45
CA PRO A 134 23.31 -3.62 -0.33
C PRO A 134 23.04 -2.11 -0.50
N GLY A 135 22.37 -1.70 -1.59
CA GLY A 135 22.00 -0.32 -1.89
C GLY A 135 22.25 0.08 -3.36
N PRO A 136 21.78 1.27 -3.80
CA PRO A 136 21.08 2.28 -3.00
C PRO A 136 19.67 1.85 -2.55
N PHE A 137 19.23 2.38 -1.40
CA PHE A 137 17.91 2.11 -0.84
C PHE A 137 16.90 3.16 -1.26
N HIS A 138 15.61 2.82 -1.25
CA HIS A 138 14.56 3.66 -1.83
C HIS A 138 13.46 3.98 -0.81
N PHE A 139 12.82 5.13 -0.98
CA PHE A 139 11.59 5.46 -0.27
C PHE A 139 10.48 4.46 -0.62
N TYR A 140 9.79 3.97 0.41
CA TYR A 140 8.69 3.02 0.26
C TYR A 140 7.56 3.34 1.27
N CYS A 141 6.35 2.96 0.91
CA CYS A 141 5.16 3.11 1.74
C CYS A 141 4.29 1.86 1.56
N ASP A 142 4.13 1.05 2.62
CA ASP A 142 3.30 -0.16 2.56
C ASP A 142 1.82 0.16 2.27
N ASP A 143 1.37 1.33 2.76
CA ASP A 143 -0.03 1.76 2.72
C ASP A 143 -0.34 2.67 1.51
N LEU A 144 0.57 2.80 0.55
CA LEU A 144 0.30 3.59 -0.64
C LEU A 144 -0.69 2.86 -1.56
N CYS A 145 -1.95 3.25 -1.46
CA CYS A 145 -3.06 2.70 -2.25
C CYS A 145 -4.06 3.81 -2.64
N PRO A 146 -5.04 3.52 -3.52
CA PRO A 146 -6.07 4.47 -3.92
C PRO A 146 -6.89 5.07 -2.77
N SER A 147 -6.92 4.44 -1.59
CA SER A 147 -7.58 5.01 -0.41
C SER A 147 -6.82 6.19 0.20
N ASN A 148 -5.53 6.33 -0.13
CA ASN A 148 -4.66 7.40 0.35
C ASN A 148 -4.32 8.43 -0.74
N VAL A 149 -5.06 8.41 -1.86
CA VAL A 149 -4.87 9.35 -2.98
C VAL A 149 -6.14 10.16 -3.22
N LEU A 150 -5.98 11.47 -3.32
CA LEU A 150 -7.05 12.42 -3.62
C LEU A 150 -7.05 12.76 -5.12
N THR A 151 -8.25 12.83 -5.70
CA THR A 151 -8.44 13.25 -7.09
C THR A 151 -9.53 14.29 -7.24
N CYS A 152 -9.44 15.09 -8.31
CA CYS A 152 -10.52 15.98 -8.75
C CYS A 152 -11.18 15.48 -10.05
N ASP A 153 -12.37 16.02 -10.32
CA ASP A 153 -13.17 15.70 -11.50
C ASP A 153 -12.76 16.54 -12.73
N PRO A 154 -13.04 16.05 -13.95
CA PRO A 154 -13.61 14.73 -14.26
C PRO A 154 -12.56 13.62 -14.46
N ASP A 155 -11.31 13.97 -14.77
CA ASP A 155 -10.31 13.05 -15.34
C ASP A 155 -9.43 12.29 -14.33
N PHE A 156 -9.90 12.11 -13.09
CA PHE A 156 -9.12 11.47 -12.01
C PHE A 156 -7.77 12.15 -11.74
N MET A 157 -7.69 13.46 -11.98
CA MET A 157 -6.47 14.23 -11.78
C MET A 157 -6.07 14.18 -10.31
N ILE A 158 -4.86 13.68 -10.04
CA ILE A 158 -4.33 13.55 -8.67
C ILE A 158 -4.06 14.94 -8.10
N THR A 159 -4.64 15.21 -6.94
CA THR A 159 -4.45 16.48 -6.22
C THR A 159 -3.57 16.34 -4.99
N GLY A 160 -3.41 15.12 -4.48
CA GLY A 160 -2.52 14.86 -3.36
C GLY A 160 -2.49 13.40 -2.94
N VAL A 161 -1.47 13.06 -2.17
CA VAL A 161 -1.32 11.78 -1.47
C VAL A 161 -1.26 12.08 0.01
N ILE A 162 -2.06 11.36 0.79
CA ILE A 162 -2.20 11.51 2.23
C ILE A 162 -1.67 10.25 2.93
N ASP A 163 -1.73 10.27 4.26
CA ASP A 163 -1.47 9.10 5.11
C ASP A 163 -0.10 8.43 4.87
N TRP A 164 0.96 9.18 5.15
CA TRP A 164 2.35 8.74 4.99
C TRP A 164 2.91 8.05 6.26
N GLU A 165 2.05 7.61 7.17
CA GLU A 165 2.43 7.10 8.50
C GLU A 165 3.35 5.88 8.43
N PHE A 166 3.16 5.02 7.41
CA PHE A 166 3.94 3.80 7.21
C PHE A 166 5.02 3.93 6.13
N THR A 167 5.68 5.10 6.09
CA THR A 167 6.78 5.37 5.15
C THR A 167 8.14 5.07 5.75
N TYR A 168 9.01 4.47 4.94
CA TYR A 168 10.36 4.12 5.35
C TYR A 168 11.27 3.95 4.13
N VAL A 169 12.57 3.87 4.39
CA VAL A 169 13.57 3.53 3.39
C VAL A 169 13.81 2.03 3.39
N ALA A 170 13.69 1.39 2.22
CA ALA A 170 13.71 -0.05 2.02
C ALA A 170 14.68 -0.48 0.91
N PRO A 171 15.03 -1.78 0.82
CA PRO A 171 15.69 -2.35 -0.35
C PRO A 171 14.95 -2.04 -1.66
N ALA A 172 15.69 -1.92 -2.77
CA ALA A 172 15.13 -1.58 -4.08
C ALA A 172 14.07 -2.61 -4.54
N GLU A 173 14.21 -3.86 -4.11
CA GLU A 173 13.34 -4.98 -4.44
C GLU A 173 11.88 -4.75 -4.04
N PHE A 174 11.63 -3.94 -3.00
CA PHE A 174 10.28 -3.59 -2.56
C PHE A 174 9.54 -2.76 -3.62
N THR A 175 10.27 -1.93 -4.38
CA THR A 175 9.71 -1.12 -5.47
C THR A 175 9.32 -1.95 -6.69
N TYR A 176 9.78 -3.20 -6.79
CA TYR A 176 9.45 -4.13 -7.89
C TYR A 176 8.22 -4.98 -7.60
N THR A 177 7.62 -4.83 -6.42
CA THR A 177 6.44 -5.60 -6.04
C THR A 177 5.22 -5.15 -6.84
N ALA A 178 4.43 -6.12 -7.29
CA ALA A 178 3.19 -5.82 -8.00
C ALA A 178 2.20 -5.15 -7.03
N PRO A 179 1.52 -4.05 -7.42
CA PRO A 179 0.62 -3.35 -6.49
C PRO A 179 -0.51 -4.27 -6.03
N TRP A 180 -0.67 -4.43 -4.72
CA TRP A 180 -1.69 -5.32 -4.16
C TRP A 180 -3.11 -4.77 -4.36
N TRP A 181 -3.26 -3.45 -4.41
CA TRP A 181 -4.52 -2.72 -4.44
C TRP A 181 -5.22 -2.64 -5.80
N LEU A 182 -4.75 -3.35 -6.83
CA LEU A 182 -5.31 -3.26 -8.19
C LEU A 182 -6.81 -3.59 -8.27
N LEU A 183 -7.31 -4.44 -7.36
CA LEU A 183 -8.74 -4.77 -7.25
C LEU A 183 -9.44 -4.08 -6.07
N LEU A 184 -8.73 -3.25 -5.30
CA LEU A 184 -9.16 -2.64 -4.03
C LEU A 184 -9.57 -3.64 -2.92
N GLU A 185 -9.47 -4.93 -3.17
CA GLU A 185 -9.73 -6.01 -2.21
C GLU A 185 -8.40 -6.40 -1.53
N SER A 186 -8.36 -6.42 -0.20
CA SER A 186 -7.18 -6.91 0.54
C SER A 186 -7.07 -8.44 0.44
N PRO A 187 -5.85 -9.02 0.51
CA PRO A 187 -5.63 -10.48 0.51
C PRO A 187 -6.49 -11.29 1.47
N GLU A 188 -6.88 -10.68 2.59
CA GLU A 188 -7.71 -11.28 3.63
C GLU A 188 -9.20 -11.28 3.27
N ALA A 189 -9.63 -10.37 2.40
CA ALA A 189 -11.02 -10.17 1.99
C ALA A 189 -11.43 -10.98 0.75
N TRP A 190 -10.50 -11.74 0.15
CA TRP A 190 -10.77 -12.47 -1.10
C TRP A 190 -11.68 -13.70 -0.86
N GLU A 191 -12.54 -13.96 -1.86
CA GLU A 191 -13.32 -15.20 -1.95
C GLU A 191 -12.41 -16.44 -1.93
N SER A 192 -12.95 -17.60 -1.53
CA SER A 192 -12.21 -18.85 -1.30
C SER A 192 -11.43 -19.43 -2.50
N ASP A 193 -11.53 -18.83 -3.70
CA ASP A 193 -10.83 -19.28 -4.91
C ASP A 193 -9.70 -18.33 -5.33
N LEU A 194 -8.48 -18.71 -4.95
CA LEU A 194 -7.25 -18.02 -5.33
C LEU A 194 -7.06 -17.94 -6.85
N ASN A 195 -7.48 -18.94 -7.62
CA ASN A 195 -7.29 -18.93 -9.08
C ASN A 195 -8.21 -17.89 -9.74
N ALA A 196 -9.45 -17.78 -9.26
CA ALA A 196 -10.39 -16.76 -9.71
C ALA A 196 -9.87 -15.35 -9.38
N PHE A 197 -9.35 -15.14 -8.17
CA PHE A 197 -8.68 -13.89 -7.80
C PHE A 197 -7.50 -13.59 -8.73
N LEU A 198 -6.57 -14.54 -8.91
CA LEU A 198 -5.38 -14.36 -9.74
C LEU A 198 -5.74 -14.07 -11.21
N ALA A 199 -6.82 -14.64 -11.73
CA ALA A 199 -7.29 -14.35 -13.08
C ALA A 199 -7.73 -12.87 -13.22
N ARG A 200 -8.53 -12.36 -12.28
CA ARG A 200 -8.96 -10.95 -12.24
C ARG A 200 -7.76 -10.02 -12.03
N TYR A 201 -6.90 -10.34 -11.07
CA TYR A 201 -5.73 -9.54 -10.73
C TYR A 201 -4.76 -9.43 -11.91
N LYS A 202 -4.46 -10.55 -12.60
CA LYS A 202 -3.55 -10.55 -13.76
C LYS A 202 -4.06 -9.71 -14.92
N LEU A 203 -5.37 -9.57 -15.10
CA LEU A 203 -5.93 -8.69 -16.12
C LEU A 203 -5.60 -7.22 -15.82
N HIS A 204 -5.83 -6.80 -14.58
CA HIS A 204 -5.57 -5.44 -14.14
C HIS A 204 -4.07 -5.14 -14.05
N LEU A 205 -3.25 -6.12 -13.64
CA LEU A 205 -1.79 -6.00 -13.65
C LEU A 205 -1.28 -5.75 -15.08
N LYS A 206 -1.82 -6.44 -16.09
CA LYS A 206 -1.47 -6.18 -17.50
C LYS A 206 -1.87 -4.77 -17.95
N LEU A 207 -2.99 -4.24 -17.46
CA LEU A 207 -3.38 -2.85 -17.76
C LEU A 207 -2.46 -1.85 -17.09
N PHE A 208 -2.14 -2.07 -15.81
CA PHE A 208 -1.21 -1.24 -15.04
C PHE A 208 0.18 -1.19 -15.70
N LEU A 209 0.73 -2.36 -16.07
CA LEU A 209 2.04 -2.45 -16.74
C LEU A 209 2.08 -1.80 -18.13
N LYS A 210 0.95 -1.53 -18.78
CA LYS A 210 0.93 -0.80 -20.06
C LYS A 210 1.12 0.71 -19.89
N VAL A 211 0.85 1.23 -18.70
CA VAL A 211 0.86 2.68 -18.40
C VAL A 211 1.93 3.09 -17.38
N LEU A 212 2.63 2.09 -16.81
CA LEU A 212 3.84 2.23 -16.00
C LEU A 212 5.05 2.54 -16.89
#